data_AF-A0A7J6L625-F1
#
_entry.id   AF-A0A7J6L625-F1
#
_cell.length_a   1.000
_cell.length_b   1.000
_cell.length_c   1.000
_cell.angle_alpha   90.00
_cell.angle_beta   90.00
_cell.angle_gamma   90.00
#
_symmetry.space_group_name_H-M   'P 1'
#
loop_
_entity.id
_entity.type
_entity.pdbx_description
1 polymer ?
#
loop_
_entity_poly.entity_id
_entity_poly.type
_entity_poly.pdbx_seq_one_letter_code
_entity_poly.pdbx_strand_id
1 'polypeptide(L)'
;MSSEDLSRFDGVYLSVAQQVGAIEPLLDSFFSFLERKTDFMTGEASAGAAREMVNKSFDKYYQRAMQRKEVDAEKNKRADEERKARAEAQRKADMEAYEARKRQQQQQQQQQEKEEEPKIVEITEEEEEEEEEGDKQTDEEMKEAKVEAEKENTDDDNTVDEDVPPPPGNGGSTDKYTWTQTLSAVEVYIPVKPGTRARNVKINLGADKVKVATDADGEILKGEWNARIKPDDSMWTLEDNKTIHLSLDKFDGMRWWPCVVKGDAEIDTKKIVPENSKLSDLDGETRSTVEKMMYDQQRKQMGLPTSDQQKQADLLEKFKKAHPEMDFSNAKINYGGGMNL
;
A
#
# COMPACT_ATOMS: atom_id res chain seq x y z
N MET A 1 4.80 11.47 42.95
CA MET A 1 4.56 12.30 41.76
C MET A 1 4.02 11.40 40.66
N SER A 2 2.90 11.79 40.08
CA SER A 2 2.30 11.10 38.94
C SER A 2 3.20 11.26 37.69
N SER A 3 2.91 10.49 36.64
CA SER A 3 3.58 10.67 35.35
C SER A 3 3.32 12.07 34.76
N GLU A 4 2.13 12.61 34.98
CA GLU A 4 1.72 13.92 34.49
C GLU A 4 2.45 15.03 35.25
N ASP A 5 2.68 14.86 36.55
CA ASP A 5 3.44 15.82 37.36
C ASP A 5 4.89 15.98 36.90
N LEU A 6 5.47 14.92 36.33
CA LEU A 6 6.85 14.93 35.84
C LEU A 6 6.94 15.52 34.42
N SER A 7 5.90 15.35 33.60
CA SER A 7 5.86 15.84 32.22
C SER A 7 5.99 17.37 32.10
N ARG A 8 5.63 18.11 33.15
CA ARG A 8 5.82 19.58 33.21
C ARG A 8 7.28 20.00 33.05
N PHE A 9 8.23 19.11 33.31
CA PHE A 9 9.66 19.37 33.16
C PHE A 9 10.21 18.96 31.79
N ASP A 10 9.39 18.34 30.93
CA ASP A 10 9.83 17.81 29.63
C ASP A 10 10.45 18.92 28.77
N GLY A 11 9.87 20.12 28.76
CA GLY A 11 10.42 21.27 28.02
C GLY A 11 11.84 21.66 28.47
N VAL A 12 12.13 21.56 29.77
CA VAL A 12 13.47 21.82 30.32
C VAL A 12 14.44 20.72 29.91
N TYR A 13 14.03 19.45 30.06
CA TYR A 13 14.88 18.32 29.67
C TYR A 13 15.12 18.27 28.16
N LEU A 14 14.13 18.59 27.33
CA LEU A 14 14.25 18.70 25.89
C LEU A 14 15.24 19.80 25.49
N SER A 15 15.16 20.97 26.14
CA SER A 15 16.12 22.05 25.89
C SER A 15 17.56 21.63 26.18
N VAL A 16 17.78 20.88 27.26
CA VAL A 16 19.12 20.36 27.59
C VAL A 16 19.54 19.27 26.60
N ALA A 17 18.64 18.33 26.28
CA ALA A 17 18.90 17.25 25.32
C ALA A 17 19.28 17.79 23.94
N GLN A 18 18.61 18.85 23.48
CA GLN A 18 18.91 19.51 22.20
C GLN A 18 20.29 20.19 22.19
N GLN A 19 20.71 20.80 23.30
CA GLN A 19 22.04 21.43 23.40
C GLN A 19 23.16 20.40 23.45
N VAL A 20 22.90 19.27 24.13
CA VAL A 20 23.89 18.23 24.39
C VAL A 20 23.99 17.23 23.23
N GLY A 21 22.92 17.07 22.44
CA GLY A 21 22.92 16.38 21.15
C GLY A 21 22.88 14.85 21.20
N ALA A 22 23.11 14.23 22.36
CA ALA A 22 23.04 12.78 22.55
C ALA A 22 22.61 12.40 23.98
N ILE A 23 22.19 11.14 24.15
CA ILE A 23 21.69 10.62 25.43
C ILE A 23 22.82 10.43 26.46
N GLU A 24 23.95 9.85 26.05
CA GLU A 24 25.09 9.65 26.96
C GLU A 24 25.57 10.97 27.58
N PRO A 25 25.85 12.04 26.80
CA PRO A 25 26.32 13.28 27.39
C PRO A 25 25.20 14.02 28.15
N LEU A 26 23.92 13.75 27.87
CA LEU A 26 22.79 14.25 28.66
C LEU A 26 22.79 13.63 30.06
N LEU A 27 23.01 12.32 30.15
CA LEU A 27 23.15 11.60 31.41
C LEU A 27 24.39 12.09 32.18
N ASP A 28 25.53 12.26 31.49
CA ASP A 28 26.73 12.83 32.11
C ASP A 28 26.47 14.23 32.66
N SER A 29 25.82 15.10 31.88
CA SER A 29 25.44 16.44 32.34
C SER A 29 24.56 16.40 33.59
N PHE A 30 23.58 15.48 33.64
CA PHE A 30 22.71 15.29 34.79
C PHE A 30 23.47 14.80 36.03
N PHE A 31 24.30 13.75 35.91
CA PHE A 31 25.10 13.26 37.03
C PHE A 31 26.17 14.25 37.48
N SER A 32 26.75 15.00 36.54
CA SER A 32 27.69 16.07 36.82
C SER A 32 27.02 17.25 37.54
N PHE A 33 25.75 17.53 37.26
CA PHE A 33 24.94 18.46 38.06
C PHE A 33 24.69 17.93 39.47
N LEU A 34 24.30 16.67 39.62
CA LEU A 34 24.06 16.06 40.93
C LEU A 34 25.32 16.08 41.80
N GLU A 35 26.48 15.76 41.23
CA GLU A 35 27.76 15.81 41.94
C GLU A 35 28.09 17.23 42.44
N ARG A 36 27.90 18.26 41.61
CA ARG A 36 28.25 19.65 42.00
C ARG A 36 27.23 20.35 42.89
N LYS A 37 25.96 19.98 42.80
CA LYS A 37 24.84 20.79 43.34
C LYS A 37 24.01 20.06 44.39
N THR A 38 24.31 18.79 44.64
CA THR A 38 23.60 17.99 45.64
C THR A 38 24.58 17.15 46.43
N ASP A 39 24.13 16.63 47.57
CA ASP A 39 24.84 15.62 48.33
C ASP A 39 24.54 14.20 47.83
N PHE A 40 23.91 14.03 46.67
CA PHE A 40 23.49 12.72 46.16
C PHE A 40 24.64 11.69 46.10
N MET A 41 25.84 12.13 45.72
CA MET A 41 27.01 11.25 45.57
C MET A 41 27.78 11.01 46.88
N THR A 42 27.64 11.90 47.87
CA THR A 42 28.47 11.92 49.09
C THR A 42 27.68 11.76 50.39
N GLY A 43 26.36 11.93 50.33
CA GLY A 43 25.41 11.90 51.44
C GLY A 43 24.83 10.52 51.71
N GLU A 44 25.40 9.46 51.13
CA GLU A 44 24.92 8.09 51.34
C GLU A 44 25.12 7.64 52.79
N ALA A 45 24.08 7.06 53.39
CA ALA A 45 24.17 6.39 54.70
C ALA A 45 24.91 5.03 54.62
N SER A 46 24.97 4.43 53.43
CA SER A 46 25.61 3.15 53.15
C SER A 46 26.16 3.13 51.72
N ALA A 47 27.36 2.56 51.54
CA ALA A 47 28.02 2.52 50.24
C ALA A 47 27.16 1.87 49.14
N GLY A 48 26.88 2.63 48.07
CA GLY A 48 26.14 2.17 46.89
C GLY A 48 24.66 2.58 46.87
N ALA A 49 24.17 3.30 47.88
CA ALA A 49 22.76 3.68 47.98
C ALA A 49 22.27 4.56 46.81
N ALA A 50 23.10 5.47 46.30
CA ALA A 50 22.80 6.31 45.14
C ALA A 50 22.65 5.47 43.88
N ARG A 51 23.54 4.48 43.69
CA ARG A 51 23.45 3.55 42.56
C ARG A 51 22.17 2.73 42.60
N GLU A 52 21.79 2.21 43.76
CA GLU A 52 20.53 1.50 43.94
C GLU A 52 19.32 2.39 43.61
N MET A 53 19.36 3.66 43.99
CA MET A 53 18.29 4.63 43.70
C MET A 53 18.14 4.90 42.19
N VAL A 54 19.27 5.03 41.47
CA VAL A 54 19.28 5.18 40.01
C VAL A 54 18.71 3.92 39.35
N ASN A 55 19.21 2.74 39.72
CA ASN A 55 18.76 1.47 39.15
C ASN A 55 17.26 1.25 39.39
N LYS A 56 16.77 1.50 40.60
CA LYS A 56 15.35 1.39 40.92
C LYS A 56 14.48 2.31 40.04
N SER A 57 14.96 3.52 39.78
CA SER A 57 14.26 4.47 38.90
C SER A 57 14.30 4.01 37.44
N PHE A 58 15.46 3.55 36.97
CA PHE A 58 15.63 2.98 35.64
C PHE A 58 14.70 1.79 35.41
N ASP A 59 14.74 0.80 36.30
CA ASP A 59 13.92 -0.41 36.22
C ASP A 59 12.42 -0.09 36.16
N LYS A 60 11.96 0.85 37.01
CA LYS A 60 10.57 1.30 37.01
C LYS A 60 10.13 1.81 35.64
N TYR A 61 10.92 2.67 35.00
CA TYR A 61 10.55 3.26 33.71
C TYR A 61 10.79 2.30 32.53
N TYR A 62 11.80 1.43 32.63
CA TYR A 62 12.04 0.35 31.69
C TYR A 62 10.84 -0.61 31.64
N GLN A 63 10.37 -1.08 32.80
CA GLN A 63 9.20 -1.96 32.87
C GLN A 63 7.94 -1.29 32.31
N ARG A 64 7.73 0.00 32.60
CA ARG A 64 6.61 0.76 32.03
C ARG A 64 6.72 0.93 30.51
N ALA A 65 7.93 1.05 29.97
CA ALA A 65 8.15 1.10 28.53
C ALA A 65 7.83 -0.26 27.87
N MET A 66 8.26 -1.36 28.48
CA MET A 66 7.95 -2.71 28.00
C MET A 66 6.44 -2.99 28.01
N GLN A 67 5.75 -2.64 29.10
CA GLN A 67 4.29 -2.78 29.19
C GLN A 67 3.56 -1.97 28.12
N ARG A 68 3.99 -0.74 27.84
CA ARG A 68 3.41 0.06 26.74
C ARG A 68 3.60 -0.62 25.39
N LYS A 69 4.80 -1.12 25.11
CA LYS A 69 5.10 -1.86 23.88
C LYS A 69 4.22 -3.11 23.73
N GLU A 70 4.01 -3.86 24.81
CA GLU A 70 3.13 -5.04 24.82
C GLU A 70 1.67 -4.65 24.55
N VAL A 71 1.17 -3.60 25.20
CA VAL A 71 -0.20 -3.09 24.98
C VAL A 71 -0.39 -2.64 23.53
N ASP A 72 0.58 -1.91 22.97
CA ASP A 72 0.52 -1.45 21.58
C ASP A 72 0.59 -2.64 20.60
N ALA A 73 1.41 -3.65 20.87
CA ALA A 73 1.48 -4.87 20.08
C ALA A 73 0.15 -5.64 20.09
N GLU A 74 -0.47 -5.80 21.26
CA GLU A 74 -1.76 -6.49 21.40
C GLU A 74 -2.88 -5.69 20.71
N LYS A 75 -2.87 -4.37 20.83
CA LYS A 75 -3.81 -3.48 20.12
C LYS A 75 -3.66 -3.62 18.60
N ASN A 76 -2.44 -3.66 18.09
CA ASN A 76 -2.15 -3.84 16.67
C ASN A 76 -2.59 -5.22 16.17
N LYS A 77 -2.31 -6.27 16.94
CA LYS A 77 -2.74 -7.64 16.62
C LYS A 77 -4.27 -7.73 16.54
N ARG A 78 -4.97 -7.18 17.54
CA ARG A 78 -6.45 -7.15 17.54
C ARG A 78 -7.01 -6.37 16.35
N ALA A 79 -6.40 -5.26 15.98
CA ALA A 79 -6.80 -4.49 14.81
C ALA A 79 -6.60 -5.26 13.49
N ASP A 80 -5.52 -6.04 13.38
CA ASP A 80 -5.26 -6.90 12.21
C ASP A 80 -6.26 -8.07 12.12
N GLU A 81 -6.54 -8.73 13.25
CA GLU A 81 -7.56 -9.78 13.33
C GLU A 81 -8.95 -9.26 12.94
N GLU A 82 -9.33 -8.06 13.41
CA GLU A 82 -10.59 -7.41 13.05
C GLU A 82 -10.64 -7.04 11.56
N ARG A 83 -9.54 -6.50 11.01
CA ARG A 83 -9.44 -6.20 9.58
C ARG A 83 -9.59 -7.45 8.73
N LYS A 84 -8.95 -8.55 9.12
CA LYS A 84 -9.03 -9.84 8.43
C LYS A 84 -10.44 -10.44 8.50
N ALA A 85 -11.06 -10.42 9.67
CA ALA A 85 -12.44 -10.88 9.85
C ALA A 85 -13.44 -10.08 8.99
N ARG A 86 -13.27 -8.75 8.92
CA ARG A 86 -14.11 -7.89 8.07
C ARG A 86 -13.92 -8.19 6.59
N ALA A 87 -12.69 -8.42 6.14
CA ALA A 87 -12.40 -8.78 4.75
C ALA A 87 -13.00 -10.14 4.37
N GLU A 88 -12.95 -11.13 5.27
CA GLU A 88 -13.56 -12.44 5.07
C GLU A 88 -15.09 -12.37 5.05
N ALA A 89 -15.69 -11.62 5.98
CA ALA A 89 -17.13 -11.37 6.00
C ALA A 89 -17.61 -10.69 4.71
N GLN A 90 -16.88 -9.69 4.22
CA GLN A 90 -17.18 -9.02 2.96
C GLN A 90 -17.09 -9.99 1.77
N ARG A 91 -16.02 -10.80 1.68
CA ARG A 91 -15.88 -11.81 0.62
C ARG A 91 -17.03 -12.81 0.63
N LYS A 92 -17.48 -13.23 1.81
CA LYS A 92 -18.61 -14.15 1.94
C LYS A 92 -19.93 -13.49 1.48
N ALA A 93 -20.18 -12.24 1.89
CA ALA A 93 -21.35 -11.48 1.45
C ALA A 93 -21.35 -11.26 -0.07
N ASP A 94 -20.21 -10.92 -0.66
CA ASP A 94 -20.08 -10.73 -2.11
C ASP A 94 -20.34 -12.04 -2.88
N MET A 95 -19.85 -13.17 -2.36
CA MET A 95 -20.09 -14.50 -2.94
C MET A 95 -21.56 -14.91 -2.86
N GLU A 96 -22.21 -14.69 -1.71
CA GLU A 96 -23.65 -14.95 -1.53
C GLU A 96 -24.50 -14.07 -2.46
N ALA A 97 -24.14 -12.79 -2.62
CA ALA A 97 -24.80 -11.88 -3.56
C ALA A 97 -24.64 -12.33 -5.01
N TYR A 98 -23.45 -12.80 -5.40
CA TYR A 98 -23.19 -13.36 -6.72
C TYR A 98 -24.03 -14.61 -6.99
N GLU A 99 -24.08 -15.55 -6.04
CA GLU A 99 -24.91 -16.76 -6.17
C GLU A 99 -26.40 -16.43 -6.27
N ALA A 100 -26.89 -15.49 -5.46
CA ALA A 100 -28.28 -15.05 -5.51
C ALA A 100 -28.64 -14.46 -6.87
N ARG A 101 -27.77 -13.59 -7.43
CA ARG A 101 -27.95 -13.02 -8.77
C ARG A 101 -27.96 -14.09 -9.86
N LYS A 102 -27.05 -15.08 -9.77
CA LYS A 102 -27.01 -16.21 -10.70
C LYS A 102 -28.29 -17.05 -10.63
N ARG A 103 -28.81 -17.34 -9.43
CA ARG A 103 -30.08 -18.08 -9.26
C ARG A 103 -31.27 -17.32 -9.83
N GLN A 104 -31.34 -16.00 -9.63
CA GLN A 104 -32.39 -15.17 -10.22
C GLN A 104 -32.34 -15.19 -11.76
N GLN A 105 -31.16 -15.08 -12.37
CA GLN A 105 -31.02 -15.17 -13.82
C GLN A 105 -31.45 -16.54 -14.37
N GLN A 106 -31.10 -17.63 -13.69
CA GLN A 106 -31.53 -18.97 -14.10
C GLN A 106 -33.05 -19.16 -13.99
N GLN A 107 -33.69 -18.60 -12.96
CA GLN A 107 -35.15 -18.63 -12.80
C GLN A 107 -35.86 -17.82 -13.89
N GLN A 108 -35.32 -16.65 -14.26
CA GLN A 108 -35.85 -15.84 -15.35
C GLN A 108 -35.74 -16.56 -16.71
N GLN A 109 -34.58 -17.17 -16.99
CA GLN A 109 -34.39 -17.97 -18.22
C GLN A 109 -35.37 -19.16 -18.29
N GLN A 110 -35.56 -19.89 -17.19
CA GLN A 110 -36.53 -21.01 -17.16
C GLN A 110 -37.99 -20.56 -17.28
N GLN A 111 -38.33 -19.35 -16.85
CA GLN A 111 -39.67 -18.78 -17.07
C GLN A 111 -39.86 -18.37 -18.53
N GLN A 112 -38.86 -17.75 -19.15
CA GLN A 112 -38.89 -17.40 -20.58
C GLN A 112 -38.98 -18.66 -21.47
N GLU A 113 -38.17 -19.69 -21.20
CA GLU A 113 -38.23 -20.95 -21.95
C GLU A 113 -39.57 -21.69 -21.80
N LYS A 114 -40.28 -21.51 -20.68
CA LYS A 114 -41.63 -22.09 -20.47
C LYS A 114 -42.75 -21.29 -21.15
N GLU A 115 -42.54 -20.00 -21.41
CA GLU A 115 -43.48 -19.19 -22.19
C GLU A 115 -43.30 -19.40 -23.71
N GLU A 116 -42.15 -19.94 -24.16
CA GLU A 116 -41.82 -20.15 -25.58
C GLU A 116 -42.12 -21.55 -26.17
N GLU A 117 -42.71 -22.51 -25.44
CA GLU A 117 -43.25 -23.76 -26.06
C GLU A 117 -44.68 -23.57 -26.62
N PRO A 118 -44.99 -24.09 -27.83
CA PRO A 118 -45.82 -23.38 -28.80
C PRO A 118 -47.33 -23.64 -28.67
N LYS A 119 -48.13 -22.58 -28.77
CA LYS A 119 -49.53 -22.68 -29.22
C LYS A 119 -49.53 -22.92 -30.73
N ILE A 120 -49.64 -24.18 -31.14
CA ILE A 120 -49.98 -24.58 -32.51
C ILE A 120 -51.45 -24.26 -32.75
N VAL A 121 -51.74 -23.32 -33.66
CA VAL A 121 -52.88 -23.39 -34.61
C VAL A 121 -52.45 -22.66 -35.89
N GLU A 122 -52.14 -23.41 -36.95
CA GLU A 122 -52.18 -22.93 -38.32
C GLU A 122 -53.65 -22.77 -38.76
N ILE A 123 -53.98 -21.68 -39.45
CA ILE A 123 -54.57 -21.68 -40.81
C ILE A 123 -54.83 -20.21 -41.25
N THR A 124 -54.13 -19.86 -42.33
CA THR A 124 -54.45 -18.96 -43.47
C THR A 124 -54.68 -17.45 -43.32
N GLU A 125 -53.79 -16.73 -44.03
CA GLU A 125 -54.01 -15.75 -45.13
C GLU A 125 -54.81 -14.45 -44.92
N GLU A 126 -54.21 -13.37 -45.47
CA GLU A 126 -54.78 -12.08 -45.90
C GLU A 126 -55.27 -11.17 -44.74
N GLU A 127 -55.11 -9.85 -44.71
CA GLU A 127 -54.65 -8.76 -45.59
C GLU A 127 -54.58 -7.51 -44.66
N GLU A 128 -53.86 -6.46 -45.07
CA GLU A 128 -54.12 -5.02 -44.78
C GLU A 128 -54.28 -4.57 -43.29
N GLU A 129 -53.91 -3.40 -42.80
CA GLU A 129 -53.40 -2.11 -43.26
C GLU A 129 -53.14 -1.31 -41.95
N GLU A 130 -52.28 -0.28 -42.05
CA GLU A 130 -52.33 1.02 -41.30
C GLU A 130 -52.13 1.02 -39.76
N GLU A 131 -51.06 1.66 -39.26
CA GLU A 131 -51.04 3.07 -38.76
C GLU A 131 -52.01 3.27 -37.57
N GLU A 132 -51.69 3.83 -36.41
CA GLU A 132 -50.78 4.93 -36.08
C GLU A 132 -50.67 5.02 -34.54
N GLU A 133 -49.59 5.64 -34.06
CA GLU A 133 -49.41 6.48 -32.87
C GLU A 133 -50.34 6.32 -31.64
N GLY A 134 -49.79 6.05 -30.45
CA GLY A 134 -49.23 7.09 -29.58
C GLY A 134 -50.10 7.21 -28.32
N ASP A 135 -49.68 7.63 -27.13
CA ASP A 135 -48.49 8.33 -26.70
C ASP A 135 -48.60 8.47 -25.16
N LYS A 136 -47.46 8.48 -24.46
CA LYS A 136 -47.17 9.25 -23.22
C LYS A 136 -48.02 8.99 -21.94
N GLN A 137 -47.52 9.00 -20.71
CA GLN A 137 -46.30 9.58 -20.15
C GLN A 137 -46.20 9.27 -18.64
N THR A 138 -45.02 9.61 -18.09
CA THR A 138 -44.71 10.06 -16.71
C THR A 138 -44.64 9.02 -15.57
N ASP A 139 -43.63 9.03 -14.70
CA ASP A 139 -42.50 9.96 -14.48
C ASP A 139 -41.37 9.29 -13.68
N GLU A 140 -40.15 9.82 -13.87
CA GLU A 140 -39.05 10.06 -12.91
C GLU A 140 -38.68 8.94 -11.88
N GLU A 141 -37.44 8.45 -11.75
CA GLU A 141 -36.18 9.15 -11.48
C GLU A 141 -34.98 8.14 -11.52
N MET A 142 -33.79 8.57 -12.02
CA MET A 142 -32.41 8.08 -11.75
C MET A 142 -32.04 6.60 -12.03
N LYS A 143 -30.89 6.17 -12.61
CA LYS A 143 -29.59 6.77 -12.97
C LYS A 143 -28.73 5.74 -13.75
N GLU A 144 -27.82 6.26 -14.59
CA GLU A 144 -26.47 5.75 -14.95
C GLU A 144 -26.35 4.37 -15.68
N ALA A 145 -26.12 4.34 -16.99
CA ALA A 145 -24.85 4.53 -17.72
C ALA A 145 -24.13 3.21 -18.05
N LYS A 146 -24.46 2.67 -19.24
CA LYS A 146 -23.68 1.68 -19.99
C LYS A 146 -23.85 2.03 -21.47
N VAL A 147 -22.76 2.30 -22.18
CA VAL A 147 -22.74 2.29 -23.64
C VAL A 147 -21.51 1.50 -24.11
N GLU A 148 -21.78 0.65 -25.07
CA GLU A 148 -20.94 -0.29 -25.79
C GLU A 148 -19.92 0.41 -26.69
N ALA A 149 -18.84 -0.30 -27.06
CA ALA A 149 -18.06 0.04 -28.25
C ALA A 149 -17.26 -1.17 -28.77
N GLU A 150 -17.60 -1.61 -29.97
CA GLU A 150 -16.83 -2.37 -30.98
C GLU A 150 -17.30 -1.76 -32.32
N LYS A 151 -16.54 -1.37 -33.35
CA LYS A 151 -15.17 -1.56 -33.89
C LYS A 151 -14.86 -0.35 -34.80
N GLU A 152 -13.58 -0.05 -35.05
CA GLU A 152 -12.94 -0.12 -36.39
C GLU A 152 -11.50 0.44 -36.36
N ASN A 153 -10.64 -0.17 -37.18
CA ASN A 153 -9.24 0.16 -37.43
C ASN A 153 -9.10 1.47 -38.23
N THR A 154 -8.06 2.27 -37.99
CA THR A 154 -6.86 2.44 -38.86
C THR A 154 -5.99 3.63 -38.39
N ASP A 155 -4.68 3.48 -38.66
CA ASP A 155 -3.58 4.48 -38.65
C ASP A 155 -3.02 4.88 -37.28
N ASP A 156 -1.96 4.22 -36.79
CA ASP A 156 -0.54 4.45 -37.13
C ASP A 156 0.02 5.73 -36.49
N ASP A 157 0.49 5.60 -35.25
CA ASP A 157 1.86 6.03 -34.93
C ASP A 157 2.41 5.14 -33.81
N ASN A 158 3.27 4.23 -34.25
CA ASN A 158 3.99 3.29 -33.45
C ASN A 158 5.29 3.96 -32.98
N THR A 159 5.24 4.69 -31.88
CA THR A 159 6.45 5.04 -31.11
C THR A 159 6.23 4.72 -29.65
N VAL A 160 6.25 3.42 -29.34
CA VAL A 160 6.56 2.99 -27.97
C VAL A 160 8.03 3.36 -27.77
N ASP A 161 8.29 4.52 -27.16
CA ASP A 161 9.63 4.88 -26.68
C ASP A 161 10.02 3.90 -25.56
N GLU A 162 10.57 2.75 -25.99
CA GLU A 162 11.13 1.69 -25.15
C GLU A 162 12.42 2.14 -24.41
N ASP A 163 12.92 3.35 -24.69
CA ASP A 163 14.20 3.85 -24.19
C ASP A 163 14.12 4.86 -23.03
N VAL A 164 12.95 5.09 -22.42
CA VAL A 164 12.88 5.97 -21.23
C VAL A 164 13.26 5.17 -19.98
N PRO A 165 14.42 5.42 -19.34
CA PRO A 165 14.84 4.71 -18.14
C PRO A 165 13.84 4.93 -17.00
N PRO A 166 13.74 3.97 -16.05
CA PRO A 166 12.83 4.09 -14.92
C PRO A 166 13.12 5.39 -14.13
N PRO A 167 12.08 6.02 -13.56
CA PRO A 167 12.27 7.26 -12.82
C PRO A 167 13.25 7.04 -11.65
N PRO A 168 14.27 7.90 -11.48
CA PRO A 168 15.26 7.72 -10.41
C PRO A 168 14.57 7.72 -9.04
N GLY A 169 14.84 6.68 -8.24
CA GLY A 169 14.19 6.48 -6.94
C GLY A 169 12.67 6.22 -7.02
N ASN A 170 12.17 5.77 -8.18
CA ASN A 170 10.76 5.50 -8.45
C ASN A 170 9.83 6.71 -8.24
N GLY A 171 10.38 7.93 -8.16
CA GLY A 171 9.64 9.18 -8.03
C GLY A 171 9.95 10.13 -9.18
N GLY A 172 9.83 11.43 -8.96
CA GLY A 172 9.97 12.42 -10.02
C GLY A 172 10.46 13.76 -9.52
N SER A 173 10.53 14.72 -10.44
CA SER A 173 10.91 16.09 -10.14
C SER A 173 9.88 17.05 -10.72
N THR A 174 9.62 18.12 -9.99
CA THR A 174 8.79 19.26 -10.39
C THR A 174 9.58 20.55 -10.18
N ASP A 175 9.03 21.69 -10.60
CA ASP A 175 9.63 23.00 -10.31
C ASP A 175 9.68 23.33 -8.81
N LYS A 176 8.84 22.65 -7.99
CA LYS A 176 8.66 22.94 -6.56
C LYS A 176 9.42 21.98 -5.66
N TYR A 177 9.59 20.73 -6.09
CA TYR A 177 10.16 19.66 -5.28
C TYR A 177 10.62 18.47 -6.13
N THR A 178 11.56 17.72 -5.58
CA THR A 178 11.95 16.39 -6.06
C THR A 178 11.45 15.35 -5.08
N TRP A 179 11.09 14.16 -5.54
CA TRP A 179 10.56 13.13 -4.66
C TRP A 179 10.95 11.73 -5.13
N THR A 180 11.01 10.81 -4.18
CA THR A 180 11.24 9.38 -4.39
C THR A 180 10.19 8.59 -3.61
N GLN A 181 10.02 7.31 -3.90
CA GLN A 181 9.05 6.49 -3.18
C GLN A 181 9.41 5.01 -3.15
N THR A 182 8.84 4.35 -2.15
CA THR A 182 8.69 2.89 -2.08
C THR A 182 7.20 2.55 -2.11
N LEU A 183 6.83 1.27 -1.94
CA LEU A 183 5.42 0.90 -1.78
C LEU A 183 4.80 1.48 -0.50
N SER A 184 5.59 1.66 0.56
CA SER A 184 5.11 2.09 1.87
C SER A 184 5.30 3.58 2.15
N ALA A 185 6.26 4.25 1.51
CA ALA A 185 6.64 5.63 1.84
C ALA A 185 6.86 6.50 0.61
N VAL A 186 6.78 7.83 0.81
CA VAL A 186 7.14 8.87 -0.15
C VAL A 186 8.09 9.85 0.54
N GLU A 187 9.25 10.09 -0.07
CA GLU A 187 10.22 11.09 0.39
C GLU A 187 10.14 12.31 -0.53
N VAL A 188 9.98 13.51 0.03
CA VAL A 188 9.81 14.76 -0.74
C VAL A 188 10.84 15.79 -0.30
N TYR A 189 11.61 16.30 -1.25
CA TYR A 189 12.68 17.28 -1.06
C TYR A 189 12.28 18.61 -1.70
N ILE A 190 12.03 19.62 -0.87
CA ILE A 190 11.59 20.95 -1.26
C ILE A 190 12.76 21.92 -1.05
N PRO A 191 13.38 22.47 -2.10
CA PRO A 191 14.42 23.49 -1.97
C PRO A 191 13.85 24.78 -1.38
N VAL A 192 14.58 25.38 -0.44
CA VAL A 192 14.26 26.67 0.19
C VAL A 192 15.47 27.59 0.17
N LYS A 193 15.26 28.89 0.43
CA LYS A 193 16.36 29.85 0.49
C LYS A 193 17.45 29.41 1.49
N PRO A 194 18.74 29.45 1.12
CA PRO A 194 19.84 29.12 2.02
C PRO A 194 19.83 29.96 3.29
N GLY A 195 20.03 29.32 4.45
CA GLY A 195 19.99 29.99 5.75
C GLY A 195 18.59 30.04 6.36
N THR A 196 17.60 29.38 5.74
CA THR A 196 16.29 29.14 6.36
C THR A 196 16.49 28.42 7.69
N ARG A 197 15.82 28.87 8.75
CA ARG A 197 15.84 28.24 10.07
C ARG A 197 14.54 27.53 10.31
N ALA A 198 14.56 26.41 11.03
CA ALA A 198 13.36 25.61 11.35
C ALA A 198 12.21 26.45 11.94
N ARG A 199 12.51 27.44 12.78
CA ARG A 199 11.50 28.35 13.36
C ARG A 199 10.73 29.20 12.34
N ASN A 200 11.28 29.39 11.15
CA ASN A 200 10.69 30.16 10.05
C ASN A 200 9.91 29.25 9.08
N VAL A 201 9.85 27.95 9.35
CA VAL A 201 9.18 26.95 8.53
C VAL A 201 7.84 26.59 9.19
N LYS A 202 6.76 26.61 8.41
CA LYS A 202 5.41 26.25 8.83
C LYS A 202 4.92 25.12 7.93
N ILE A 203 4.84 23.92 8.49
CA ILE A 203 4.39 22.71 7.78
C ILE A 203 3.15 22.16 8.47
N ASN A 204 2.11 21.87 7.69
CA ASN A 204 0.92 21.17 8.12
C ASN A 204 0.71 19.96 7.20
N LEU A 205 0.91 18.78 7.78
CA LEU A 205 0.66 17.49 7.14
C LEU A 205 -0.68 16.97 7.64
N GLY A 206 -1.71 17.08 6.81
CA GLY A 206 -3.00 16.43 7.02
C GLY A 206 -3.03 15.05 6.35
N ALA A 207 -4.03 14.23 6.70
CA ALA A 207 -4.17 12.89 6.11
C ALA A 207 -4.34 12.94 4.58
N ASP A 208 -5.04 13.96 4.08
CA ASP A 208 -5.36 14.12 2.67
C ASP A 208 -4.74 15.40 2.06
N LYS A 209 -4.17 16.30 2.86
CA LYS A 209 -3.74 17.64 2.40
C LYS A 209 -2.39 18.04 2.96
N VAL A 210 -1.69 18.87 2.19
CA VAL A 210 -0.40 19.46 2.54
C VAL A 210 -0.44 20.97 2.52
N LYS A 211 0.28 21.59 3.45
CA LYS A 211 0.68 22.98 3.35
C LYS A 211 2.09 23.17 3.89
N VAL A 212 2.99 23.65 3.05
CA VAL A 212 4.37 24.03 3.40
C VAL A 212 4.55 25.50 3.07
N ALA A 213 4.98 26.27 4.07
CA ALA A 213 5.28 27.67 3.90
C ALA A 213 6.54 28.06 4.68
N THR A 214 7.28 29.04 4.18
CA THR A 214 8.36 29.70 4.92
C THR A 214 8.10 31.19 5.01
N ASP A 215 8.65 31.85 6.02
CA ASP A 215 8.50 33.32 6.13
C ASP A 215 9.17 34.07 4.96
N ALA A 216 10.15 33.46 4.28
CA ALA A 216 10.91 34.08 3.20
C ALA A 216 10.32 33.86 1.80
N ASP A 217 9.63 32.73 1.58
CA ASP A 217 9.10 32.31 0.27
C ASP A 217 7.57 32.24 0.24
N GLY A 218 6.90 32.42 1.38
CA GLY A 218 5.44 32.30 1.48
C GLY A 218 4.98 30.86 1.36
N GLU A 219 3.86 30.62 0.67
CA GLU A 219 3.32 29.28 0.43
C GLU A 219 4.12 28.59 -0.71
N ILE A 220 4.91 27.56 -0.37
CA ILE A 220 5.78 26.85 -1.31
C ILE A 220 5.04 25.64 -1.92
N LEU A 221 4.35 24.89 -1.07
CA LEU A 221 3.60 23.70 -1.47
C LEU A 221 2.24 23.69 -0.79
N LYS A 222 1.16 23.54 -1.57
CA LYS A 222 -0.20 23.46 -1.06
C LYS A 222 -1.07 22.65 -2.00
N GLY A 223 -1.78 21.69 -1.45
CA GLY A 223 -2.71 20.89 -2.24
C GLY A 223 -3.21 19.66 -1.50
N GLU A 224 -3.84 18.78 -2.27
CA GLU A 224 -4.32 17.48 -1.81
C GLU A 224 -3.31 16.41 -2.24
N TRP A 225 -2.97 15.49 -1.34
CA TRP A 225 -2.10 14.37 -1.66
C TRP A 225 -2.74 13.51 -2.75
N ASN A 226 -1.92 12.81 -3.53
CA ASN A 226 -2.43 11.84 -4.49
C ASN A 226 -3.22 10.71 -3.81
N ALA A 227 -2.76 10.24 -2.64
CA ALA A 227 -3.51 9.35 -1.77
C ALA A 227 -3.29 9.68 -0.29
N ARG A 228 -4.06 9.04 0.59
CA ARG A 228 -4.03 9.31 2.02
C ARG A 228 -2.70 8.87 2.65
N ILE A 229 -2.16 9.69 3.54
CA ILE A 229 -0.98 9.38 4.36
C ILE A 229 -1.38 9.12 5.82
N LYS A 230 -0.43 8.68 6.64
CA LYS A 230 -0.51 8.63 8.10
C LYS A 230 0.24 9.83 8.68
N PRO A 231 -0.45 10.94 9.03
CA PRO A 231 0.23 12.15 9.49
C PRO A 231 1.06 11.94 10.76
N ASP A 232 0.57 11.09 11.67
CA ASP A 232 1.23 10.82 12.95
C ASP A 232 2.52 10.00 12.80
N ASP A 233 2.64 9.23 11.72
CA ASP A 233 3.83 8.45 11.38
C ASP A 233 4.76 9.21 10.41
N SER A 234 4.27 10.29 9.80
CA SER A 234 5.04 11.12 8.87
C SER A 234 5.84 12.19 9.61
N MET A 235 7.02 12.54 9.09
CA MET A 235 7.89 13.54 9.71
C MET A 235 8.46 14.51 8.68
N TRP A 236 8.98 15.64 9.16
CA TRP A 236 9.71 16.58 8.32
C TRP A 236 11.01 17.01 9.01
N THR A 237 12.04 17.24 8.21
CA THR A 237 13.33 17.78 8.64
C THR A 237 13.73 18.95 7.75
N LEU A 238 14.64 19.79 8.27
CA LEU A 238 15.30 20.84 7.48
C LEU A 238 16.77 20.47 7.37
N GLU A 239 17.19 20.11 6.16
CA GLU A 239 18.55 19.67 5.84
C GLU A 239 19.38 20.85 5.33
N ASP A 240 20.60 20.98 5.87
CA ASP A 240 21.58 22.01 5.51
C ASP A 240 21.06 23.47 5.50
N ASN A 241 19.95 23.75 6.19
CA ASN A 241 19.24 25.04 6.14
C ASN A 241 18.85 25.49 4.71
N LYS A 242 18.69 24.55 3.77
CA LYS A 242 18.39 24.84 2.35
C LYS A 242 17.38 23.88 1.71
N THR A 243 17.06 22.74 2.35
CA THR A 243 16.10 21.77 1.81
C THR A 243 15.17 21.30 2.93
N ILE A 244 13.86 21.44 2.74
CA ILE A 244 12.86 20.79 3.58
C ILE A 244 12.68 19.37 3.04
N HIS A 245 12.81 18.39 3.91
CA HIS A 245 12.60 16.98 3.59
C HIS A 245 11.36 16.47 4.33
N LEU A 246 10.40 15.92 3.60
CA LEU A 246 9.19 15.29 4.13
C LEU A 246 9.28 13.78 3.92
N SER A 247 9.23 13.02 5.00
CA SER A 247 9.12 11.56 4.99
C SER A 247 7.67 11.20 5.30
N LEU A 248 6.95 10.72 4.29
CA LEU A 248 5.51 10.48 4.34
C LEU A 248 5.21 8.98 4.34
N ASP A 249 4.48 8.52 5.35
CA ASP A 249 3.99 7.13 5.41
C ASP A 249 2.65 6.99 4.70
N LYS A 250 2.57 6.10 3.70
CA LYS A 250 1.34 5.82 2.98
C LYS A 250 0.35 5.09 3.88
N PHE A 251 -0.93 5.43 3.78
CA PHE A 251 -1.97 4.76 4.56
C PHE A 251 -2.21 3.32 4.08
N ASP A 252 -2.25 3.10 2.76
CA ASP A 252 -2.51 1.81 2.12
C ASP A 252 -1.25 0.93 1.97
N GLY A 253 -0.08 1.56 1.80
CA GLY A 253 1.24 0.91 1.77
C GLY A 253 1.47 -0.05 0.60
N MET A 254 0.61 -0.02 -0.42
CA MET A 254 0.62 -1.00 -1.53
C MET A 254 0.42 -0.35 -2.91
N ARG A 255 0.57 0.98 -3.03
CA ARG A 255 0.31 1.70 -4.28
C ARG A 255 1.45 2.64 -4.66
N TRP A 256 1.84 2.59 -5.93
CA TRP A 256 2.72 3.58 -6.54
C TRP A 256 1.96 4.86 -6.84
N TRP A 257 2.51 5.99 -6.41
CA TRP A 257 1.93 7.29 -6.67
C TRP A 257 2.46 7.81 -8.01
N PRO A 258 1.60 8.32 -8.92
CA PRO A 258 2.05 9.03 -10.11
C PRO A 258 2.58 10.43 -9.78
N CYS A 259 2.11 11.06 -8.71
CA CYS A 259 2.58 12.38 -8.25
C CYS A 259 2.39 12.51 -6.73
N VAL A 260 3.02 13.51 -6.10
CA VAL A 260 2.87 13.78 -4.66
C VAL A 260 1.57 14.54 -4.37
N VAL A 261 1.33 15.61 -5.12
CA VAL A 261 0.14 16.46 -5.00
C VAL A 261 -0.69 16.36 -6.28
N LYS A 262 -2.00 16.20 -6.13
CA LYS A 262 -2.93 16.11 -7.26
C LYS A 262 -2.80 17.34 -8.17
N GLY A 263 -2.64 17.09 -9.47
CA GLY A 263 -2.52 18.13 -10.50
C GLY A 263 -1.09 18.59 -10.79
N ASP A 264 -0.08 18.10 -10.05
CA ASP A 264 1.32 18.24 -10.45
C ASP A 264 1.68 17.17 -11.52
N ALA A 265 2.85 17.32 -12.15
CA ALA A 265 3.32 16.41 -13.20
C ALA A 265 3.40 14.96 -12.70
N GLU A 266 2.88 14.03 -13.51
CA GLU A 266 2.78 12.61 -13.19
C GLU A 266 3.91 11.80 -13.85
N ILE A 267 4.42 10.80 -13.12
CA ILE A 267 5.31 9.77 -13.65
C ILE A 267 4.50 8.57 -14.18
N ASP A 268 5.05 7.88 -15.18
CA ASP A 268 4.48 6.61 -15.63
C ASP A 268 4.80 5.49 -14.64
N THR A 269 3.84 5.21 -13.76
CA THR A 269 3.95 4.16 -12.73
C THR A 269 4.11 2.75 -13.31
N LYS A 270 3.81 2.52 -14.60
CA LYS A 270 4.03 1.21 -15.24
C LYS A 270 5.50 0.90 -15.48
N LYS A 271 6.36 1.93 -15.54
CA LYS A 271 7.81 1.81 -15.74
C LYS A 271 8.58 1.71 -14.42
N ILE A 272 7.89 1.79 -13.27
CA ILE A 272 8.52 1.63 -11.96
C ILE A 272 9.03 0.20 -11.81
N VAL A 273 10.30 0.07 -11.44
CA VAL A 273 10.90 -1.20 -11.07
C VAL A 273 10.84 -1.28 -9.55
N PRO A 274 9.99 -2.15 -8.96
CA PRO A 274 9.99 -2.35 -7.53
C PRO A 274 11.40 -2.72 -7.07
N GLU A 275 11.89 -2.09 -6.01
CA GLU A 275 13.09 -2.60 -5.37
C GLU A 275 12.80 -4.04 -4.97
N ASN A 276 13.49 -4.99 -5.60
CA ASN A 276 13.37 -6.40 -5.24
C ASN A 276 13.63 -6.49 -3.75
N SER A 277 12.58 -6.81 -2.97
CA SER A 277 12.73 -7.32 -1.62
C SER A 277 13.80 -8.39 -1.72
N LYS A 278 14.95 -8.17 -1.10
CA LYS A 278 15.98 -9.21 -1.11
C LYS A 278 15.28 -10.44 -0.57
N LEU A 279 15.36 -11.56 -1.28
CA LEU A 279 14.71 -12.80 -0.86
C LEU A 279 15.14 -13.23 0.56
N SER A 280 16.20 -12.64 1.12
CA SER A 280 16.60 -12.72 2.52
C SER A 280 15.58 -12.20 3.53
N ASP A 281 14.72 -11.26 3.12
CA ASP A 281 13.83 -10.50 4.01
C ASP A 281 12.41 -11.10 4.05
N LEU A 282 12.16 -12.12 3.22
CA LEU A 282 10.93 -12.90 3.19
C LEU A 282 11.09 -14.14 4.08
N ASP A 283 10.04 -14.48 4.83
CA ASP A 283 9.95 -15.75 5.56
C ASP A 283 10.00 -16.94 4.59
N GLY A 284 10.48 -18.10 5.06
CA GLY A 284 10.86 -19.23 4.17
C GLY A 284 9.74 -19.74 3.26
N GLU A 285 8.48 -19.63 3.68
CA GLU A 285 7.31 -20.09 2.91
C GLU A 285 6.95 -19.08 1.80
N THR A 286 6.88 -17.79 2.14
CA THR A 286 6.68 -16.71 1.16
C THR A 286 7.82 -16.64 0.14
N ARG A 287 9.07 -16.81 0.62
CA ARG A 287 10.27 -16.85 -0.22
C ARG A 287 10.20 -17.95 -1.28
N SER A 288 9.86 -19.18 -0.89
CA SER A 288 9.77 -20.30 -1.83
C SER A 288 8.70 -20.07 -2.91
N THR A 289 7.59 -19.43 -2.54
CA THR A 289 6.51 -19.09 -3.46
C THR A 289 6.94 -18.00 -4.46
N VAL A 290 7.64 -16.97 -4.00
CA VAL A 290 8.17 -15.89 -4.85
C VAL A 290 9.30 -16.40 -5.75
N GLU A 291 10.21 -17.25 -5.26
CA GLU A 291 11.26 -17.90 -6.07
C GLU A 291 10.65 -18.73 -7.19
N LYS A 292 9.62 -19.54 -6.88
CA LYS A 292 8.90 -20.34 -7.88
C LYS A 292 8.26 -19.44 -8.94
N MET A 293 7.63 -18.35 -8.52
CA MET A 293 6.96 -17.43 -9.42
C MET A 293 7.95 -16.70 -10.34
N MET A 294 9.09 -16.26 -9.81
CA MET A 294 10.17 -15.64 -10.60
C MET A 294 10.78 -16.64 -11.60
N TYR A 295 11.03 -17.87 -11.17
CA TYR A 295 11.54 -18.95 -12.03
C TYR A 295 10.57 -19.27 -13.17
N ASP A 296 9.27 -19.39 -12.87
CA ASP A 296 8.24 -19.68 -13.85
C ASP A 296 8.05 -18.52 -14.84
N GLN A 297 8.16 -17.28 -14.38
CA GLN A 297 8.08 -16.09 -15.22
C GLN A 297 9.26 -15.98 -16.19
N GLN A 298 10.49 -16.23 -15.72
CA GLN A 298 11.68 -16.28 -16.59
C GLN A 298 11.57 -17.37 -17.65
N ARG A 299 11.10 -18.56 -17.26
CA ARG A 299 10.95 -19.68 -18.19
C ARG A 299 9.87 -19.41 -19.22
N LYS A 300 8.74 -18.82 -18.81
CA LYS A 300 7.68 -18.42 -19.73
C LYS A 300 8.15 -17.39 -20.76
N GLN A 301 8.99 -16.43 -20.37
CA GLN A 301 9.63 -15.49 -21.31
C GLN A 301 10.59 -16.17 -22.27
N MET A 302 11.31 -17.19 -21.81
CA MET A 302 12.19 -18.02 -22.65
C MET A 302 11.44 -19.10 -23.44
N GLY A 303 10.10 -19.15 -23.40
CA GLY A 303 9.31 -20.21 -24.03
C GLY A 303 9.58 -21.61 -23.45
N LEU A 304 10.14 -21.71 -22.25
CA LEU A 304 10.41 -22.95 -21.55
C LEU A 304 9.23 -23.33 -20.64
N PRO A 305 8.97 -24.64 -20.41
CA PRO A 305 7.88 -25.08 -19.53
C PRO A 305 8.01 -24.52 -18.11
N THR A 306 6.92 -24.23 -17.41
CA THR A 306 6.98 -23.82 -15.99
C THR A 306 7.28 -25.00 -15.07
N SER A 307 7.59 -24.75 -13.80
CA SER A 307 7.83 -25.77 -12.77
C SER A 307 6.68 -26.75 -12.64
N ASP A 308 5.43 -26.27 -12.72
CA ASP A 308 4.24 -27.13 -12.65
C ASP A 308 4.05 -27.97 -13.92
N GLN A 309 4.37 -27.41 -15.09
CA GLN A 309 4.34 -28.16 -16.36
C GLN A 309 5.40 -29.26 -16.42
N GLN A 310 6.59 -29.01 -15.87
CA GLN A 310 7.60 -30.05 -15.72
C GLN A 310 7.14 -31.17 -14.79
N LYS A 311 6.58 -30.84 -13.63
CA LYS A 311 6.04 -31.86 -12.71
C LYS A 311 4.94 -32.69 -13.37
N GLN A 312 4.08 -32.08 -14.17
CA GLN A 312 3.05 -32.79 -14.94
C GLN A 312 3.67 -33.70 -16.00
N ALA A 313 4.68 -33.23 -16.73
CA ALA A 313 5.41 -34.03 -17.71
C ALA A 313 6.10 -35.24 -17.06
N ASP A 314 6.79 -35.04 -15.94
CA ASP A 314 7.47 -36.10 -15.19
C ASP A 314 6.49 -37.14 -14.63
N LEU A 315 5.33 -36.68 -14.13
CA LEU A 315 4.29 -37.57 -13.61
C LEU A 315 3.67 -38.41 -14.72
N LEU A 316 3.42 -37.80 -15.89
CA LEU A 316 2.93 -38.49 -17.06
C LEU A 316 3.97 -39.50 -17.59
N GLU A 317 5.25 -39.15 -17.60
CA GLU A 317 6.32 -40.07 -18.03
C GLU A 317 6.39 -41.30 -17.13
N LYS A 318 6.31 -41.10 -15.81
CA LYS A 318 6.20 -42.20 -14.84
C LYS A 318 4.96 -43.05 -15.07
N PHE A 319 3.83 -42.42 -15.40
CA PHE A 319 2.57 -43.11 -15.70
C PHE A 319 2.66 -43.96 -16.97
N LYS A 320 3.24 -43.42 -18.05
CA LYS A 320 3.51 -44.15 -19.31
C LYS A 320 4.40 -45.37 -19.07
N LYS A 321 5.43 -45.21 -18.23
CA LYS A 321 6.35 -46.29 -17.88
C LYS A 321 5.70 -47.38 -17.03
N ALA A 322 4.77 -47.01 -16.15
CA ALA A 322 4.01 -47.95 -15.31
C ALA A 322 2.88 -48.65 -16.07
N HIS A 323 2.40 -48.06 -17.16
CA HIS A 323 1.32 -48.60 -17.99
C HIS A 323 1.72 -48.67 -19.48
N PRO A 324 2.66 -49.56 -19.84
CA PRO A 324 3.14 -49.71 -21.21
C PRO A 324 2.07 -50.23 -22.19
N GLU A 325 0.95 -50.73 -21.69
CA GLU A 325 -0.19 -51.20 -22.48
C GLU A 325 -1.11 -50.06 -22.97
N MET A 326 -1.00 -48.86 -22.40
CA MET A 326 -1.76 -47.69 -22.84
C MET A 326 -0.98 -46.91 -23.89
N ASP A 327 -1.58 -46.74 -25.07
CA ASP A 327 -1.02 -45.93 -26.16
C ASP A 327 -1.41 -44.46 -26.03
N PHE A 328 -0.41 -43.60 -25.86
CA PHE A 328 -0.57 -42.14 -25.75
C PHE A 328 -0.18 -41.41 -27.03
N SER A 329 0.08 -42.13 -28.14
CA SER A 329 0.52 -41.55 -29.42
C SER A 329 -0.49 -40.56 -30.02
N ASN A 330 -1.78 -40.73 -29.74
CA ASN A 330 -2.88 -39.87 -30.22
C ASN A 330 -3.48 -38.96 -29.14
N ALA A 331 -2.88 -38.90 -27.93
CA ALA A 331 -3.40 -38.09 -26.85
C ALA A 331 -2.98 -36.62 -27.02
N LYS A 332 -3.95 -35.70 -27.10
CA LYS A 332 -3.69 -34.26 -27.04
C LYS A 332 -3.48 -33.84 -25.58
N ILE A 333 -2.23 -33.65 -25.19
CA ILE A 333 -1.89 -33.28 -23.82
C ILE A 333 -1.65 -31.78 -23.75
N ASN A 334 -2.66 -31.05 -23.28
CA ASN A 334 -2.58 -29.60 -23.14
C ASN A 334 -2.05 -29.26 -21.74
N TYR A 335 -0.81 -28.78 -21.67
CA TYR A 335 -0.15 -28.40 -20.42
C TYR A 335 -0.47 -26.97 -19.95
N GLY A 336 -1.54 -26.35 -20.47
CA GLY A 336 -2.00 -25.05 -20.00
C GLY A 336 -0.97 -23.95 -20.24
N GLY A 337 -0.84 -23.51 -21.50
CA GLY A 337 0.03 -22.40 -21.87
C GLY A 337 0.58 -22.53 -23.27
N GLY A 338 -0.28 -22.47 -24.30
CA GLY A 338 0.06 -22.16 -25.69
C GLY A 338 1.05 -23.08 -26.44
N MET A 339 1.77 -23.98 -25.79
CA MET A 339 2.65 -24.94 -26.43
C MET A 339 1.92 -26.28 -26.59
N ASN A 340 1.59 -26.59 -27.84
CA ASN A 340 1.45 -27.98 -28.25
C ASN A 340 2.88 -28.53 -28.40
N LEU A 341 3.21 -29.56 -27.62
CA LEU A 341 4.36 -30.42 -27.89
C LEU A 341 3.89 -31.62 -28.72
#